data_AF-A0A1F3VNT3-F1
#
_entry.id   AF-A0A1F3VNT3-F1
#
_cell.length_a   1.000
_cell.length_b   1.000
_cell.length_c   1.000
_cell.angle_alpha   90.00
_cell.angle_beta   90.00
_cell.angle_gamma   90.00
#
_symmetry.space_group_name_H-M   'P 1'
#
loop_
_entity.id
_entity.type
_entity.pdbx_description
1 polymer ?
#
loop_
_entity_poly.entity_id
_entity_poly.type
_entity_poly.pdbx_seq_one_letter_code
_entity_poly.pdbx_strand_id
1 'polypeptide(L)'
;MFFIFFYLAGCGIGLNLPKHDSRFNSILNQFQQDAAFFGKNADTSKISVAFGNPRKEYELLGVIKLTKDLGNVDAICLMVPKDSNEIGKTFYRSMYGRHAGDRIIIVDQSFQRKTAEEIEILVYHELGHCALNLPHKEDQVIMSSVSNGTVLGIYRYFYLREMFLNNKNYPLFIYPLEAKDLDDNDNLELVYQVDYYSFGKRLKNELYFDHNKEKFLFLDDVVESSL
;
A
#
# COMPACT_ATOMS: atom_id res chain seq x y z
N MET A 1 -12.98 27.75 44.80
CA MET A 1 -11.93 27.84 43.76
C MET A 1 -11.50 26.42 43.40
N PHE A 2 -12.20 25.77 42.46
CA PHE A 2 -11.76 24.54 41.76
C PHE A 2 -12.74 24.31 40.60
N PHE A 3 -12.52 25.03 39.49
CA PHE A 3 -13.28 24.88 38.25
C PHE A 3 -12.33 25.14 37.08
N ILE A 4 -11.35 24.25 36.88
CA ILE A 4 -10.55 24.20 35.65
C ILE A 4 -10.32 22.73 35.33
N PHE A 5 -10.43 22.38 34.04
CA PHE A 5 -10.12 21.11 33.38
C PHE A 5 -11.24 20.08 33.18
N PHE A 6 -12.29 20.44 32.44
CA PHE A 6 -13.05 19.46 31.63
C PHE A 6 -13.52 20.04 30.28
N TYR A 7 -12.71 20.90 29.66
CA TYR A 7 -12.99 21.50 28.34
C TYR A 7 -11.96 21.11 27.26
N LEU A 8 -11.49 19.85 27.29
CA LEU A 8 -10.66 19.25 26.23
C LEU A 8 -11.25 17.94 25.69
N ALA A 9 -12.58 17.83 25.69
CA ALA A 9 -13.28 16.71 25.05
C ALA A 9 -13.62 17.08 23.59
N GLY A 10 -12.73 16.80 22.65
CA GLY A 10 -13.07 16.90 21.22
C GLY A 10 -11.91 16.72 20.25
N CYS A 11 -10.71 17.18 20.63
CA CYS A 11 -9.49 16.98 19.87
C CYS A 11 -8.55 16.13 20.74
N GLY A 12 -8.21 14.91 20.30
CA GLY A 12 -7.26 14.06 21.01
C GLY A 12 -5.99 14.83 21.35
N ILE A 13 -5.51 14.69 22.58
CA ILE A 13 -4.38 15.48 23.07
C ILE A 13 -3.09 14.86 22.52
N GLY A 14 -2.47 15.50 21.52
CA GLY A 14 -1.02 15.40 21.32
C GLY A 14 -0.48 14.46 20.23
N LEU A 15 -1.30 13.80 19.41
CA LEU A 15 -0.78 13.03 18.27
C LEU A 15 -0.83 13.87 16.98
N ASN A 16 0.29 14.53 16.65
CA ASN A 16 0.42 15.27 15.39
C ASN A 16 0.89 14.32 14.27
N LEU A 17 -0.07 13.60 13.71
CA LEU A 17 0.15 12.70 12.59
C LEU A 17 0.13 13.46 11.27
N PRO A 18 0.94 13.05 10.27
CA PRO A 18 0.84 13.59 8.93
C PRO A 18 -0.58 13.46 8.40
N LYS A 19 -1.07 14.50 7.72
CA LYS A 19 -2.37 14.45 7.05
C LYS A 19 -2.26 13.60 5.80
N HIS A 20 -3.33 12.86 5.51
CA HIS A 20 -3.44 12.10 4.27
C HIS A 20 -3.19 12.98 3.04
N ASP A 21 -2.36 12.50 2.13
CA ASP A 21 -2.09 13.13 0.84
C ASP A 21 -2.97 12.46 -0.24
N SER A 22 -3.83 13.27 -0.86
CA SER A 22 -4.85 12.79 -1.80
C SER A 22 -4.28 12.13 -3.05
N ARG A 23 -2.99 12.32 -3.36
CA ARG A 23 -2.31 11.63 -4.47
C ARG A 23 -2.28 10.11 -4.28
N PHE A 24 -2.35 9.63 -3.05
CA PHE A 24 -2.38 8.19 -2.75
C PHE A 24 -3.78 7.56 -2.85
N ASN A 25 -4.86 8.34 -3.00
CA ASN A 25 -6.23 7.81 -3.06
C ASN A 25 -6.41 6.74 -4.13
N SER A 26 -5.82 6.95 -5.31
CA SER A 26 -5.96 6.00 -6.41
C SER A 26 -5.20 4.70 -6.15
N ILE A 27 -4.03 4.76 -5.51
CA ILE A 27 -3.27 3.59 -5.06
C ILE A 27 -4.07 2.81 -4.01
N LEU A 28 -4.67 3.50 -3.03
CA LEU A 28 -5.51 2.87 -2.00
C LEU A 28 -6.71 2.16 -2.61
N ASN A 29 -7.40 2.80 -3.56
CA ASN A 29 -8.55 2.22 -4.25
C ASN A 29 -8.13 1.02 -5.11
N GLN A 30 -7.03 1.13 -5.85
CA GLN A 30 -6.50 0.03 -6.65
C GLN A 30 -6.15 -1.17 -5.78
N PHE A 31 -5.55 -0.96 -4.61
CA PHE A 31 -5.21 -2.05 -3.69
C PHE A 31 -6.45 -2.82 -3.22
N GLN A 32 -7.57 -2.13 -2.98
CA GLN A 32 -8.83 -2.78 -2.64
C GLN A 32 -9.39 -3.60 -3.80
N GLN A 33 -9.31 -3.08 -5.04
CA GLN A 33 -9.74 -3.80 -6.23
C GLN A 33 -8.90 -5.06 -6.46
N ASP A 34 -7.58 -4.94 -6.28
CA ASP A 34 -6.65 -6.05 -6.37
C ASP A 34 -6.92 -7.12 -5.32
N ALA A 35 -7.12 -6.71 -4.06
CA ALA A 35 -7.52 -7.61 -2.99
C ALA A 35 -8.81 -8.36 -3.35
N ALA A 36 -9.82 -7.64 -3.84
CA ALA A 36 -11.11 -8.20 -4.23
C ALA A 36 -10.98 -9.20 -5.40
N PHE A 37 -10.15 -8.90 -6.39
CA PHE A 37 -9.82 -9.82 -7.48
C PHE A 37 -9.29 -11.17 -6.97
N PHE A 38 -8.43 -11.15 -5.94
CA PHE A 38 -7.93 -12.35 -5.28
C PHE A 38 -8.84 -12.90 -4.17
N GLY A 39 -10.10 -12.44 -4.08
CA GLY A 39 -11.06 -12.90 -3.08
C GLY A 39 -10.71 -12.51 -1.63
N LYS A 40 -9.94 -11.44 -1.45
CA LYS A 40 -9.60 -10.86 -0.14
C LYS A 40 -10.38 -9.59 0.13
N ASN A 41 -10.65 -9.34 1.40
CA ASN A 41 -11.22 -8.08 1.86
C ASN A 41 -10.14 -7.23 2.52
N ALA A 42 -9.63 -6.24 1.78
CA ALA A 42 -8.73 -5.23 2.31
C ALA A 42 -9.50 -3.91 2.50
N ASP A 43 -9.87 -3.58 3.73
CA ASP A 43 -10.49 -2.28 4.03
C ASP A 43 -9.41 -1.20 4.20
N THR A 44 -9.29 -0.33 3.20
CA THR A 44 -8.37 0.82 3.22
C THR A 44 -9.05 2.12 3.68
N SER A 45 -10.36 2.11 4.01
CA SER A 45 -11.12 3.32 4.36
C SER A 45 -10.62 4.04 5.61
N LYS A 46 -9.88 3.33 6.47
CA LYS A 46 -9.25 3.86 7.69
C LYS A 46 -7.74 3.99 7.59
N ILE A 47 -7.20 3.84 6.38
CA ILE A 47 -5.77 3.96 6.11
C ILE A 47 -5.51 5.35 5.50
N SER A 48 -4.68 6.14 6.18
CA SER A 48 -4.17 7.41 5.66
C SER A 48 -2.73 7.24 5.21
N VAL A 49 -2.43 7.57 3.96
CA VAL A 49 -1.05 7.61 3.45
C VAL A 49 -0.57 9.04 3.32
N ALA A 50 0.66 9.32 3.75
CA ALA A 50 1.23 10.66 3.70
C ALA A 50 2.75 10.62 3.52
N PHE A 51 3.30 11.67 2.93
CA PHE A 51 4.75 11.90 2.99
C PHE A 51 5.14 12.49 4.34
N GLY A 52 6.28 12.04 4.88
CA GLY A 52 6.80 12.51 6.15
C GLY A 52 8.19 11.96 6.45
N ASN A 53 8.56 11.97 7.72
CA ASN A 53 9.78 11.34 8.19
C ASN A 53 9.42 10.05 8.94
N PRO A 54 9.57 8.86 8.31
CA PRO A 54 9.27 7.58 8.96
C PRO A 54 10.18 7.29 10.17
N ARG A 55 11.29 8.01 10.30
CA ARG A 55 12.24 7.91 11.43
C ARG A 55 11.90 8.83 12.59
N LYS A 56 10.87 9.68 12.43
CA LYS A 56 10.43 10.56 13.51
C LYS A 56 9.86 9.71 14.65
N GLU A 57 10.24 10.02 15.88
CA GLU A 57 9.56 9.48 17.04
C GLU A 57 8.15 10.09 17.10
N TYR A 58 7.14 9.24 16.91
CA TYR A 58 5.74 9.64 17.07
C TYR A 58 5.37 9.42 18.53
N GLU A 59 5.28 10.51 19.28
CA GLU A 59 4.99 10.47 20.70
C GLU A 59 3.59 11.01 21.00
N LEU A 60 2.87 10.31 21.89
CA LEU A 60 1.67 10.86 22.51
C LEU A 60 2.06 11.57 23.80
N LEU A 61 1.67 12.84 23.92
CA LEU A 61 1.91 13.70 25.10
C LEU A 61 3.40 13.84 25.50
N GLY A 62 4.33 13.49 24.62
CA GLY A 62 5.77 13.45 24.92
C GLY A 62 6.19 12.33 25.88
N VAL A 63 5.36 11.29 26.06
CA VAL A 63 5.61 10.20 27.02
C VAL A 63 5.48 8.81 26.41
N ILE A 64 4.53 8.61 25.49
CA ILE A 64 4.26 7.29 24.90
C ILE A 64 4.78 7.26 23.47
N LYS A 65 5.89 6.55 23.25
CA LYS A 65 6.47 6.32 21.92
C LYS A 65 5.64 5.30 21.14
N LEU A 66 5.16 5.68 19.97
CA LEU A 66 4.45 4.81 19.02
C LEU A 66 5.41 4.10 18.06
N THR A 67 6.62 4.63 17.88
CA THR A 67 7.66 4.03 17.06
C THR A 67 8.86 3.62 17.92
N LYS A 68 9.51 2.53 17.55
CA LYS A 68 10.87 2.20 18.01
C LYS A 68 11.86 2.83 17.02
N ASP A 69 13.14 2.90 17.39
CA ASP A 69 14.19 3.23 16.43
C ASP A 69 14.26 2.10 15.39
N LEU A 70 13.78 2.39 14.18
CA LEU A 70 13.66 1.43 13.07
C LEU A 70 14.84 1.52 12.10
N GLY A 71 15.85 2.36 12.37
CA GLY A 71 16.95 2.60 11.45
C GLY A 71 16.52 3.31 10.16
N ASN A 72 17.20 3.00 9.05
CA ASN A 72 16.87 3.58 7.74
C ASN A 72 15.74 2.77 7.08
N VAL A 73 14.52 3.27 7.20
CA VAL A 73 13.33 2.76 6.50
C VAL A 73 12.78 3.82 5.53
N ASP A 74 12.24 3.36 4.40
CA ASP A 74 11.68 4.20 3.35
C ASP A 74 10.18 4.50 3.55
N ALA A 75 9.47 3.61 4.25
CA ALA A 75 8.13 3.86 4.75
C ALA A 75 7.87 3.06 6.03
N ILE A 76 6.79 3.41 6.74
CA ILE A 76 6.28 2.65 7.89
C ILE A 76 4.76 2.62 7.91
N CYS A 77 4.22 1.49 8.36
CA CYS A 77 2.83 1.34 8.78
C CYS A 77 2.71 1.55 10.30
N LEU A 78 2.04 2.64 10.69
CA LEU A 78 1.63 2.92 12.06
C LEU A 78 0.20 2.46 12.31
N MET A 79 0.01 1.63 13.31
CA MET A 79 -1.32 1.25 13.78
C MET A 79 -1.58 1.93 15.13
N VAL A 80 -2.55 2.84 15.16
CA VAL A 80 -2.96 3.45 16.43
C VAL A 80 -3.79 2.43 17.20
N PRO A 81 -3.38 2.04 18.42
CA PRO A 81 -4.09 1.03 19.19
C PRO A 81 -5.57 1.39 19.39
N LYS A 82 -6.41 0.36 19.35
CA LYS A 82 -7.83 0.44 19.69
C LYS A 82 -8.23 -0.79 20.47
N ASP A 83 -8.82 -0.59 21.65
CA ASP A 83 -9.38 -1.71 22.40
C ASP A 83 -10.74 -2.13 21.84
N SER A 84 -11.02 -3.43 21.91
CA SER A 84 -12.32 -4.00 21.55
C SER A 84 -13.35 -3.85 22.67
N ASN A 85 -12.91 -3.71 23.92
CA ASN A 85 -13.77 -3.62 25.11
C ASN A 85 -14.23 -2.17 25.40
N GLU A 86 -15.49 -1.99 25.84
CA GLU A 86 -16.12 -0.67 26.10
C GLU A 86 -15.35 0.22 27.09
N ILE A 87 -14.79 -0.38 28.15
CA ILE A 87 -14.00 0.34 29.17
C ILE A 87 -12.67 0.82 28.56
N GLY A 88 -12.00 -0.03 27.78
CA GLY A 88 -10.78 0.32 27.06
C GLY A 88 -11.02 1.39 26.00
N LYS A 89 -12.10 1.29 25.20
CA LYS A 89 -12.44 2.28 24.16
C LYS A 89 -12.47 3.71 24.71
N THR A 90 -13.01 3.91 25.91
CA THR A 90 -13.05 5.25 26.54
C THR A 90 -11.64 5.77 26.83
N PHE A 91 -10.76 4.93 27.38
CA PHE A 91 -9.37 5.27 27.63
C PHE A 91 -8.60 5.58 26.33
N TYR A 92 -8.69 4.70 25.32
CA TYR A 92 -8.04 4.91 24.02
C TYR A 92 -8.60 6.13 23.28
N ARG A 93 -9.91 6.39 23.36
CA ARG A 93 -10.52 7.58 22.76
C ARG A 93 -10.13 8.86 23.51
N SER A 94 -9.93 8.81 24.83
CA SER A 94 -9.40 9.93 25.60
C SER A 94 -7.93 10.21 25.26
N MET A 95 -7.12 9.17 25.05
CA MET A 95 -5.70 9.30 24.70
C MET A 95 -5.46 9.70 23.25
N TYR A 96 -6.01 8.94 22.30
CA TYR A 96 -5.76 9.09 20.86
C TYR A 96 -6.84 9.91 20.13
N GLY A 97 -7.91 10.31 20.83
CA GLY A 97 -8.99 11.09 20.25
C GLY A 97 -9.73 10.35 19.14
N ARG A 98 -9.95 11.08 18.04
CA ARG A 98 -10.54 10.53 16.80
C ARG A 98 -9.64 9.53 16.08
N HIS A 99 -8.35 9.47 16.45
CA HIS A 99 -7.35 8.65 15.76
C HIS A 99 -7.25 7.22 16.30
N ALA A 100 -8.03 6.87 17.34
CA ALA A 100 -8.02 5.51 17.90
C ALA A 100 -8.47 4.48 16.86
N GLY A 101 -7.56 3.59 16.47
CA GLY A 101 -7.78 2.57 15.43
C GLY A 101 -7.48 3.04 14.01
N ASP A 102 -6.99 4.27 13.83
CA ASP A 102 -6.48 4.73 12.54
C ASP A 102 -5.20 3.96 12.17
N ARG A 103 -5.04 3.73 10.87
CA ARG A 103 -3.86 3.13 10.28
C ARG A 103 -3.20 4.17 9.39
N ILE A 104 -1.90 4.36 9.52
CA ILE A 104 -1.20 5.47 8.86
C ILE A 104 0.06 4.95 8.23
N ILE A 105 0.18 5.14 6.92
CA ILE A 105 1.41 4.85 6.19
C ILE A 105 2.17 6.16 6.00
N ILE A 106 3.40 6.18 6.47
CA ILE A 106 4.28 7.34 6.36
C ILE A 106 5.41 6.97 5.40
N VAL A 107 5.39 7.59 4.24
CA VAL A 107 6.40 7.43 3.19
C VAL A 107 7.45 8.51 3.35
N ASP A 108 8.73 8.16 3.26
CA ASP A 108 9.82 9.13 3.34
C ASP A 108 9.67 10.24 2.30
N GLN A 109 9.90 11.49 2.72
CA GLN A 109 9.69 12.65 1.86
C GLN A 109 10.56 12.63 0.59
N SER A 110 11.70 11.93 0.59
CA SER A 110 12.53 11.74 -0.61
C SER A 110 11.79 11.04 -1.75
N PHE A 111 10.77 10.23 -1.45
CA PHE A 111 9.94 9.55 -2.45
C PHE A 111 8.98 10.48 -3.20
N GLN A 112 8.82 11.74 -2.78
CA GLN A 112 8.01 12.71 -3.53
C GLN A 112 8.50 12.94 -4.97
N ARG A 113 9.76 12.61 -5.26
CA ARG A 113 10.41 12.78 -6.57
C ARG A 113 10.64 11.45 -7.30
N LYS A 114 10.14 10.34 -6.75
CA LYS A 114 10.27 8.99 -7.30
C LYS A 114 9.17 8.71 -8.32
N THR A 115 9.32 7.65 -9.11
CA THR A 115 8.29 7.29 -10.10
C THR A 115 7.02 6.81 -9.42
N ALA A 116 5.89 6.84 -10.14
CA ALA A 116 4.63 6.33 -9.64
C ALA A 116 4.74 4.84 -9.27
N GLU A 117 5.49 4.03 -10.04
CA GLU A 117 5.70 2.62 -9.70
C GLU A 117 6.57 2.44 -8.45
N GLU A 118 7.65 3.22 -8.29
CA GLU A 118 8.50 3.14 -7.08
C GLU A 118 7.69 3.46 -5.82
N ILE A 119 6.86 4.50 -5.88
CA ILE A 119 5.96 4.88 -4.78
C ILE A 119 4.92 3.79 -4.55
N GLU A 120 4.33 3.25 -5.61
CA GLU A 120 3.31 2.21 -5.50
C GLU A 120 3.84 0.95 -4.84
N ILE A 121 5.00 0.43 -5.26
CA ILE A 121 5.60 -0.78 -4.66
C ILE A 121 5.73 -0.60 -3.14
N LEU A 122 6.27 0.54 -2.73
CA LEU A 122 6.48 0.86 -1.32
C LEU A 122 5.16 0.95 -0.55
N VAL A 123 4.15 1.62 -1.13
CA VAL A 123 2.84 1.75 -0.48
C VAL A 123 2.10 0.40 -0.43
N TYR A 124 2.21 -0.44 -1.46
CA TYR A 124 1.63 -1.79 -1.47
C TYR A 124 2.25 -2.68 -0.39
N HIS A 125 3.56 -2.59 -0.20
CA HIS A 125 4.25 -3.26 0.91
C HIS A 125 3.63 -2.88 2.26
N GLU A 126 3.53 -1.57 2.53
CA GLU A 126 2.96 -1.07 3.78
C GLU A 126 1.46 -1.36 3.92
N LEU A 127 0.71 -1.42 2.82
CA LEU A 127 -0.69 -1.86 2.82
C LEU A 127 -0.83 -3.35 3.14
N GLY A 128 0.14 -4.19 2.79
CA GLY A 128 0.18 -5.58 3.27
C GLY A 128 0.22 -5.65 4.81
N HIS A 129 1.02 -4.80 5.45
CA HIS A 129 1.04 -4.69 6.90
C HIS A 129 -0.23 -4.06 7.46
N CYS A 130 -0.59 -2.88 6.96
CA CYS A 130 -1.68 -2.07 7.51
C CYS A 130 -3.05 -2.66 7.20
N ALA A 131 -3.34 -3.08 5.96
CA ALA A 131 -4.67 -3.56 5.58
C ALA A 131 -4.88 -5.03 5.93
N LEU A 132 -3.88 -5.88 5.69
CA LEU A 132 -3.99 -7.35 5.80
C LEU A 132 -3.40 -7.93 7.10
N ASN A 133 -2.73 -7.11 7.93
CA ASN A 133 -2.00 -7.55 9.13
C ASN A 133 -0.93 -8.63 8.81
N LEU A 134 -0.31 -8.58 7.64
CA LEU A 134 0.80 -9.47 7.32
C LEU A 134 2.03 -9.08 8.17
N PRO A 135 2.75 -10.04 8.78
CA PRO A 135 3.93 -9.72 9.58
C PRO A 135 5.14 -9.35 8.69
N HIS A 136 6.05 -8.52 9.21
CA HIS A 136 7.42 -8.49 8.68
C HIS A 136 8.05 -9.85 8.98
N LYS A 137 8.41 -10.61 7.95
CA LYS A 137 9.27 -11.78 8.12
C LYS A 137 10.63 -11.42 7.55
N GLU A 138 11.69 -11.72 8.29
CA GLU A 138 13.07 -11.41 7.91
C GLU A 138 13.48 -12.02 6.55
N ASP A 139 12.77 -13.05 6.09
CA ASP A 139 12.96 -13.77 4.84
C ASP A 139 11.87 -13.51 3.77
N GLN A 140 10.83 -12.72 4.07
CA GLN A 140 9.74 -12.44 3.13
C GLN A 140 9.55 -10.93 2.97
N VAL A 141 10.09 -10.39 1.88
CA VAL A 141 9.72 -9.04 1.48
C VAL A 141 8.31 -9.12 0.89
N ILE A 142 7.35 -8.46 1.54
CA ILE A 142 5.92 -8.45 1.15
C ILE A 142 5.73 -7.93 -0.29
N MET A 143 6.65 -7.08 -0.75
CA MET A 143 6.97 -6.74 -2.12
C MET A 143 8.33 -6.01 -2.08
N SER A 144 9.35 -6.48 -2.79
CA SER A 144 10.62 -5.74 -2.96
C SER A 144 10.66 -5.09 -4.33
N SER A 145 11.18 -3.86 -4.41
CA SER A 145 11.85 -3.45 -5.64
C SER A 145 13.05 -4.38 -5.76
N VAL A 146 12.93 -5.45 -6.54
CA VAL A 146 14.07 -6.31 -6.79
C VAL A 146 15.17 -5.40 -7.35
N SER A 147 16.36 -5.48 -6.79
CA SER A 147 17.56 -4.68 -7.12
C SER A 147 17.99 -4.75 -8.60
N ASN A 148 17.22 -5.45 -9.44
CA ASN A 148 17.50 -5.74 -10.84
C ASN A 148 16.51 -5.07 -11.81
N GLY A 149 15.79 -4.01 -11.38
CA GLY A 149 14.95 -3.23 -12.29
C GLY A 149 13.64 -3.91 -12.71
N THR A 150 13.10 -4.80 -11.87
CA THR A 150 11.83 -5.47 -12.14
C THR A 150 10.67 -4.48 -11.95
N VAL A 151 10.00 -4.13 -13.04
CA VAL A 151 8.86 -3.20 -13.07
C VAL A 151 7.65 -3.87 -12.41
N LEU A 152 7.04 -3.22 -11.40
CA LEU A 152 5.83 -3.70 -10.74
C LEU A 152 4.77 -4.11 -11.77
N GLY A 153 4.61 -3.33 -12.85
CA GLY A 153 3.70 -3.63 -13.95
C GLY A 153 3.76 -5.08 -14.42
N ILE A 154 4.95 -5.56 -14.81
CA ILE A 154 5.14 -6.90 -15.40
C ILE A 154 4.77 -8.02 -14.41
N TYR A 155 5.20 -7.90 -13.16
CA TYR A 155 5.09 -8.98 -12.16
C TYR A 155 3.94 -8.77 -11.17
N ARG A 156 3.13 -7.73 -11.37
CA ARG A 156 2.08 -7.30 -10.44
C ARG A 156 1.19 -8.46 -10.01
N TYR A 157 0.59 -9.14 -10.98
CA TYR A 157 -0.30 -10.27 -10.71
C TYR A 157 0.34 -11.32 -9.80
N PHE A 158 1.61 -11.66 -10.04
CA PHE A 158 2.29 -12.70 -9.28
C PHE A 158 2.70 -12.24 -7.88
N TYR A 159 3.16 -11.00 -7.72
CA TYR A 159 3.45 -10.44 -6.40
C TYR A 159 2.20 -10.33 -5.55
N LEU A 160 1.09 -9.84 -6.12
CA LEU A 160 -0.18 -9.74 -5.42
C LEU A 160 -0.73 -11.14 -5.10
N ARG A 161 -0.56 -12.11 -5.99
CA ARG A 161 -0.93 -13.50 -5.72
C ARG A 161 -0.11 -14.11 -4.57
N GLU A 162 1.19 -13.85 -4.47
CA GLU A 162 1.96 -14.24 -3.28
C GLU A 162 1.44 -13.50 -2.04
N MET A 163 1.29 -12.17 -2.10
CA MET A 163 0.86 -11.35 -0.96
C MET A 163 -0.51 -11.79 -0.42
N PHE A 164 -1.50 -11.96 -1.29
CA PHE A 164 -2.88 -12.26 -0.90
C PHE A 164 -3.12 -13.75 -0.66
N LEU A 165 -2.54 -14.65 -1.48
CA LEU A 165 -2.84 -16.08 -1.42
C LEU A 165 -1.72 -16.92 -0.79
N ASN A 166 -0.57 -16.33 -0.44
CA ASN A 166 0.65 -17.03 -0.01
C ASN A 166 1.06 -18.14 -1.00
N ASN A 167 0.80 -17.91 -2.30
CA ASN A 167 1.08 -18.87 -3.37
C ASN A 167 2.30 -18.42 -4.18
N LYS A 168 3.42 -19.09 -3.94
CA LYS A 168 4.74 -18.76 -4.52
C LYS A 168 5.01 -19.44 -5.88
N ASN A 169 3.99 -19.97 -6.55
CA ASN A 169 4.18 -20.54 -7.88
C ASN A 169 4.31 -19.41 -8.89
N TYR A 170 5.56 -19.01 -9.14
CA TYR A 170 5.94 -18.05 -10.17
C TYR A 170 6.22 -18.77 -11.48
N PRO A 171 5.69 -18.30 -12.62
CA PRO A 171 6.23 -18.71 -13.90
C PRO A 171 7.70 -18.23 -13.97
N LEU A 172 8.57 -19.08 -14.51
CA LEU A 172 9.98 -18.76 -14.69
C LEU A 172 10.19 -17.57 -15.64
N PHE A 173 9.24 -17.33 -16.55
CA PHE A 173 9.31 -16.29 -17.57
C PHE A 173 7.93 -15.66 -17.83
N ILE A 174 7.92 -14.33 -17.90
CA ILE A 174 6.81 -13.52 -18.45
C ILE A 174 7.38 -12.81 -19.67
N TYR A 175 6.70 -12.89 -20.80
CA TYR A 175 7.17 -12.31 -22.05
C TYR A 175 6.39 -11.02 -22.36
N PRO A 176 7.04 -9.97 -22.90
CA PRO A 176 6.30 -8.83 -23.42
C PRO A 176 5.40 -9.31 -24.56
N LEU A 177 4.17 -8.80 -24.61
CA LEU A 177 3.26 -8.98 -25.73
C LEU A 177 3.68 -7.99 -26.82
N GLU A 178 4.38 -8.46 -27.84
CA GLU A 178 4.70 -7.63 -29.00
C GLU A 178 3.52 -7.64 -29.99
N ALA A 179 3.24 -6.53 -30.68
CA ALA A 179 2.14 -6.46 -31.65
C ALA A 179 2.24 -7.50 -32.79
N LYS A 180 3.46 -8.01 -33.04
CA LYS A 180 3.74 -9.09 -34.00
C LYS A 180 3.40 -10.49 -33.48
N ASP A 181 3.18 -10.63 -32.17
CA ASP A 181 2.84 -11.88 -31.49
C ASP A 181 1.33 -12.07 -31.35
N LEU A 182 0.53 -11.13 -31.85
CA LEU A 182 -0.92 -11.23 -32.00
C LEU A 182 -1.22 -11.81 -33.39
N ASP A 183 -1.31 -13.14 -33.48
CA ASP A 183 -1.90 -13.81 -34.64
C ASP A 183 -3.43 -13.88 -34.45
N ASP A 184 -4.21 -13.76 -35.52
CA ASP A 184 -5.69 -13.80 -35.45
C ASP A 184 -6.24 -15.14 -34.89
N ASN A 185 -5.37 -16.14 -34.74
CA ASN A 185 -5.66 -17.46 -34.18
C ASN A 185 -5.19 -17.67 -32.73
N ASP A 186 -4.62 -16.65 -32.07
CA ASP A 186 -4.15 -16.83 -30.69
C ASP A 186 -5.33 -16.91 -29.71
N ASN A 187 -5.43 -18.03 -29.00
CA ASN A 187 -6.38 -18.23 -27.92
C ASN A 187 -5.86 -17.55 -26.64
N LEU A 188 -5.95 -16.21 -26.62
CA LEU A 188 -5.50 -15.39 -25.50
C LEU A 188 -6.63 -15.17 -24.50
N GLU A 189 -6.36 -15.49 -23.24
CA GLU A 189 -7.23 -15.17 -22.12
C GLU A 189 -6.67 -13.97 -21.34
N LEU A 190 -7.47 -12.92 -21.16
CA LEU A 190 -7.11 -11.84 -20.24
C LEU A 190 -7.20 -12.35 -18.80
N VAL A 191 -6.06 -12.46 -18.14
CA VAL A 191 -5.95 -12.97 -16.77
C VAL A 191 -6.13 -11.84 -15.76
N TYR A 192 -5.53 -10.69 -16.03
CA TYR A 192 -5.50 -9.59 -15.07
C TYR A 192 -5.23 -8.25 -15.77
N GLN A 193 -5.89 -7.19 -15.29
CA GLN A 193 -5.78 -5.85 -15.85
C GLN A 193 -5.82 -4.80 -14.75
N VAL A 194 -5.06 -3.72 -14.96
CA VAL A 194 -5.02 -2.52 -14.13
C VAL A 194 -5.02 -1.30 -15.03
N ASP A 195 -5.81 -0.28 -14.68
CA ASP A 195 -5.87 0.99 -15.40
C ASP A 195 -6.33 2.11 -14.47
N TYR A 196 -5.38 2.95 -14.01
CA TYR A 196 -5.70 4.09 -13.15
C TYR A 196 -4.64 5.19 -13.22
N TYR A 197 -4.98 6.37 -12.71
CA TYR A 197 -4.08 7.52 -12.65
C TYR A 197 -3.53 7.74 -11.24
N SER A 198 -2.22 7.92 -11.10
CA SER A 198 -1.58 8.30 -9.84
C SER A 198 -0.31 9.10 -10.09
N PHE A 199 0.00 10.05 -9.20
CA PHE A 199 1.20 10.90 -9.31
C PHE A 199 1.41 11.55 -10.69
N GLY A 200 0.31 11.89 -11.38
CA GLY A 200 0.37 12.50 -12.72
C GLY A 200 0.69 11.53 -13.86
N LYS A 201 0.69 10.22 -13.63
CA LYS A 201 0.89 9.18 -14.65
C LYS A 201 -0.31 8.23 -14.71
N ARG A 202 -0.63 7.75 -15.91
CA ARG A 202 -1.53 6.61 -16.10
C ARG A 202 -0.71 5.33 -15.95
N LEU A 203 -1.16 4.43 -15.10
CA LEU A 203 -0.61 3.10 -14.93
C LEU A 203 -1.59 2.12 -15.56
N LYS A 204 -1.19 1.52 -16.70
CA LYS A 204 -2.01 0.56 -17.43
C LYS A 204 -1.20 -0.71 -17.71
N ASN A 205 -1.69 -1.84 -17.19
CA ASN A 205 -1.04 -3.14 -17.26
C ASN A 205 -2.07 -4.19 -17.64
N GLU A 206 -1.76 -5.02 -18.63
CA GLU A 206 -2.59 -6.17 -18.99
C GLU A 206 -1.74 -7.44 -19.02
N LEU A 207 -2.25 -8.51 -18.40
CA LEU A 207 -1.63 -9.82 -18.39
C LEU A 207 -2.57 -10.80 -19.10
N TYR A 208 -2.05 -11.45 -20.13
CA TYR A 208 -2.72 -12.47 -20.90
C TYR A 208 -2.07 -13.84 -20.67
N PHE A 209 -2.85 -14.91 -20.80
CA PHE A 209 -2.36 -16.27 -20.91
C PHE A 209 -2.63 -16.79 -22.31
N ASP A 210 -1.58 -17.23 -22.99
CA ASP A 210 -1.64 -17.87 -24.30
C ASP A 210 -1.80 -19.38 -24.09
N HIS A 211 -3.00 -19.90 -24.36
CA HIS A 211 -3.31 -21.33 -24.20
C HIS A 211 -2.57 -22.22 -25.22
N ASN A 212 -2.17 -21.69 -26.37
CA ASN A 212 -1.46 -22.46 -27.39
C ASN A 212 0.01 -22.65 -27.01
N LYS A 213 0.61 -21.60 -26.45
CA LYS A 213 2.04 -21.56 -26.08
C LYS A 213 2.29 -21.81 -24.60
N GLU A 214 1.22 -22.02 -23.82
CA GLU A 214 1.21 -22.22 -22.35
C GLU A 214 2.08 -21.20 -21.59
N LYS A 215 1.97 -19.90 -21.95
CA LYS A 215 2.80 -18.83 -21.37
C LYS A 215 2.02 -17.56 -21.06
N PHE A 216 2.56 -16.76 -20.14
CA PHE A 216 2.06 -15.43 -19.83
C PHE A 216 2.67 -14.37 -20.74
N LEU A 217 1.82 -13.48 -21.26
CA LEU A 217 2.15 -12.35 -22.12
C LEU A 217 1.72 -11.05 -21.42
N PHE A 218 2.58 -10.03 -21.42
CA PHE A 218 2.35 -8.79 -20.70
C PHE A 218 2.37 -7.57 -21.64
N LEU A 219 1.35 -6.73 -21.53
CA LEU A 219 1.26 -5.47 -22.25
C LEU A 219 1.34 -4.29 -21.26
N ASP A 220 2.35 -3.44 -21.44
CA ASP A 220 2.52 -2.19 -20.69
C ASP A 220 2.20 -1.00 -21.60
N ASP A 221 1.23 -0.19 -21.19
CA ASP A 221 0.93 1.08 -21.84
C ASP A 221 1.23 2.21 -20.84
N VAL A 222 2.51 2.52 -20.61
CA VAL A 222 2.88 3.73 -19.85
C VAL A 222 2.70 4.95 -20.75
N VAL A 223 1.50 5.53 -20.75
CA VAL A 223 1.24 6.82 -21.40
C VAL A 223 1.55 7.94 -20.41
N GLU A 224 2.69 8.61 -20.60
CA GLU A 224 2.97 9.87 -19.89
C GLU A 224 1.95 10.92 -20.32
N SER A 225 1.18 11.47 -19.38
CA SER A 225 0.36 12.64 -19.70
C SER A 225 1.27 13.86 -19.77
N SER A 226 1.35 14.45 -20.95
CA SER A 226 1.88 15.80 -21.12
C SER A 226 0.93 16.79 -20.42
N LEU A 227 1.21 17.13 -19.17
CA LEU A 227 0.66 18.31 -18.50
C LEU A 227 1.79 19.32 -18.26
#